data_AF-A0A150TS19-F1
#
_entry.id   AF-A0A150TS19-F1
#
_cell.length_a   1.000
_cell.length_b   1.000
_cell.length_c   1.000
_cell.angle_alpha   90.00
_cell.angle_beta   90.00
_cell.angle_gamma   90.00
#
_symmetry.space_group_name_H-M   'P 1'
#
loop_
_entity.id
_entity.type
_entity.pdbx_description
1 polymer ?
#
loop_
_entity_poly.entity_id
_entity_poly.type
_entity_poly.pdbx_seq_one_letter_code
_entity_poly.pdbx_strand_id
1 'polypeptide(L)'
;RVRVASRTAPAGREGVEHARFDWADPATHAEALRGVDRAYLLAPALVEDPSTLMLPFVERALAGGVRRLVLLSASVVPEGSAGLGLVHRALRERAPEWTVLQPSWFMQNFVDPRHARWAGIVGPGEITTATGDGRVGFVDAEDIAEVAARALLDEAPHNAAHVITGPEALGHDDVAAILSEVAGRPIRHVRADEDAARAHLVSAGMPAPYAAFLARLDLAIRDGAEDRVTDTVRRVTGRAPRAFRDLARAHAHVFRG
;
A
#
# COMPACT_ATOMS: atom_id res chain seq x y z
N ARG A 1 15.58 6.96 18.75
CA ARG A 1 14.55 6.15 19.45
C ARG A 1 13.36 6.02 18.51
N VAL A 2 12.72 4.85 18.45
CA VAL A 2 11.57 4.62 17.56
C VAL A 2 10.33 4.42 18.41
N ARG A 3 9.22 5.04 18.00
CA ARG A 3 7.92 4.89 18.65
C ARG A 3 6.90 4.37 17.65
N VAL A 4 6.12 3.38 18.09
CA VAL A 4 4.92 2.92 17.38
C VAL A 4 3.71 3.53 18.07
N ALA A 5 2.89 4.23 17.28
CA ALA A 5 1.64 4.82 17.71
C ALA A 5 0.48 3.98 17.17
N SER A 6 -0.25 3.29 18.05
CA SER A 6 -1.35 2.39 17.66
C SER A 6 -2.37 2.21 18.78
N ARG A 7 -3.58 1.74 18.44
CA ARG A 7 -4.65 1.49 19.44
C ARG A 7 -4.26 0.44 20.48
N THR A 8 -3.51 -0.57 20.04
CA THR A 8 -2.99 -1.66 20.88
C THR A 8 -1.48 -1.74 20.76
N ALA A 9 -0.81 -2.08 21.87
CA ALA A 9 0.64 -2.28 21.87
C ALA A 9 1.02 -3.45 20.96
N PRO A 10 1.97 -3.28 20.03
CA PRO A 10 2.49 -4.40 19.25
C PRO A 10 3.23 -5.38 20.18
N ALA A 11 3.15 -6.67 19.90
CA ALA A 11 3.88 -7.67 20.67
C ALA A 11 5.40 -7.54 20.43
N GLY A 12 6.17 -7.49 21.53
CA GLY A 12 7.56 -7.96 21.58
C GLY A 12 8.57 -7.31 20.62
N ARG A 13 8.73 -5.98 20.64
CA ARG A 13 9.90 -5.33 20.00
C ARG A 13 10.73 -4.59 21.04
N GLU A 14 11.86 -5.19 21.43
CA GLU A 14 12.84 -4.53 22.28
C GLU A 14 13.32 -3.21 21.64
N GLY A 15 13.44 -2.17 22.45
CA GLY A 15 13.91 -0.85 21.99
C GLY A 15 12.88 -0.01 21.22
N VAL A 16 11.62 -0.45 21.10
CA VAL A 16 10.53 0.32 20.49
C VAL A 16 9.57 0.82 21.58
N GLU A 17 9.41 2.14 21.67
CA GLU A 17 8.42 2.76 22.55
C GLU A 17 7.01 2.57 21.95
N HIS A 18 6.00 2.39 22.80
CA HIS A 18 4.60 2.39 22.37
C HIS A 18 3.89 3.62 22.93
N ALA A 19 3.10 4.28 22.08
CA ALA A 19 2.10 5.25 22.51
C ALA A 19 0.73 4.80 22.02
N ARG A 20 -0.27 4.87 22.92
CA ARG A 20 -1.65 4.69 22.50
C ARG A 20 -2.02 5.79 21.51
N PHE A 21 -2.62 5.40 20.40
CA PHE A 21 -3.04 6.32 19.35
C PHE A 21 -4.31 5.84 18.66
N ASP A 22 -5.24 6.77 18.49
CA ASP A 22 -6.43 6.60 17.67
C ASP A 22 -6.64 7.87 16.84
N TRP A 23 -6.79 7.70 15.52
CA TRP A 23 -7.07 8.81 14.60
C TRP A 23 -8.33 9.58 15.01
N ALA A 24 -9.34 8.90 15.54
CA ALA A 24 -10.61 9.49 15.95
C ALA A 24 -10.61 10.03 17.39
N ASP A 25 -9.56 9.81 18.18
CA ASP A 25 -9.43 10.32 19.55
C ASP A 25 -8.27 11.31 19.68
N PRO A 26 -8.55 12.62 19.49
CA PRO A 26 -7.62 13.71 19.74
C PRO A 26 -6.81 13.64 21.03
N ALA A 27 -7.38 13.10 22.11
CA ALA A 27 -6.71 13.07 23.41
C ALA A 27 -5.48 12.15 23.39
N THR A 28 -5.41 11.20 22.45
CA THR A 28 -4.27 10.28 22.29
C THR A 28 -3.10 10.89 21.52
N HIS A 29 -3.29 12.00 20.80
CA HIS A 29 -2.29 12.52 19.87
C HIS A 29 -1.09 13.15 20.56
N ALA A 30 -1.29 13.80 21.72
CA ALA A 30 -0.24 14.49 22.44
C ALA A 30 0.87 13.54 22.93
N GLU A 31 0.49 12.37 23.44
CA GLU A 31 1.43 11.32 23.85
C GLU A 31 2.24 10.81 22.64
N ALA A 32 1.55 10.52 21.54
CA ALA A 32 2.19 10.02 20.32
C ALA A 32 3.25 11.00 19.79
N LEU A 33 2.98 12.30 19.85
CA LEU A 33 3.83 13.37 19.31
C LEU A 33 4.95 13.84 20.26
N ARG A 34 4.97 13.41 21.53
CA ARG A 34 5.94 13.94 22.51
C ARG A 34 7.39 13.63 22.11
N GLY A 35 8.17 14.67 21.82
CA GLY A 35 9.58 14.54 21.45
C GLY A 35 9.81 13.89 20.08
N VAL A 36 8.79 13.90 19.21
CA VAL A 36 8.88 13.40 17.83
C VAL A 36 9.27 14.55 16.91
N ASP A 37 10.31 14.36 16.10
CA ASP A 37 10.73 15.29 15.04
C ASP A 37 10.33 14.81 13.63
N ARG A 38 10.05 13.50 13.48
CA ARG A 38 9.70 12.86 12.20
C ARG A 38 8.61 11.81 12.38
N ALA A 39 7.65 11.72 11.46
CA ALA A 39 6.60 10.70 11.49
C ALA A 39 6.34 10.06 10.13
N TYR A 40 6.11 8.75 10.15
CA TYR A 40 5.55 7.99 9.03
C TYR A 40 4.05 7.79 9.27
N LEU A 41 3.22 8.18 8.30
CA LEU A 41 1.77 8.25 8.42
C LEU A 41 1.12 7.12 7.61
N LEU A 42 0.39 6.26 8.30
CA LEU A 42 -0.51 5.26 7.72
C LEU A 42 -1.95 5.71 7.91
N ALA A 43 -2.69 5.77 6.81
CA ALA A 43 -4.10 6.15 6.82
C ALA A 43 -4.92 5.17 7.71
N PRO A 44 -5.98 5.65 8.38
CA PRO A 44 -6.91 4.77 9.06
C PRO A 44 -7.55 3.79 8.06
N ALA A 45 -7.55 2.50 8.41
CA ALA A 45 -8.18 1.48 7.59
C ALA A 45 -9.71 1.66 7.57
N LEU A 46 -10.33 1.36 6.43
CA LEU A 46 -11.79 1.34 6.24
C LEU A 46 -12.50 2.68 6.54
N VAL A 47 -11.80 3.80 6.39
CA VAL A 47 -12.38 5.15 6.47
C VAL A 47 -12.52 5.71 5.06
N GLU A 48 -13.73 6.15 4.70
CA GLU A 48 -14.06 6.67 3.36
C GLU A 48 -13.26 7.94 3.01
N ASP A 49 -13.22 8.91 3.93
CA ASP A 49 -12.41 10.12 3.79
C ASP A 49 -11.41 10.25 4.96
N PRO A 50 -10.20 9.67 4.82
CA PRO A 50 -9.18 9.75 5.86
C PRO A 50 -8.66 11.18 6.08
N SER A 51 -8.89 12.12 5.15
CA SER A 51 -8.38 13.49 5.28
C SER A 51 -8.96 14.21 6.51
N THR A 52 -10.22 13.92 6.83
CA THR A 52 -10.95 14.49 7.98
C THR A 52 -10.29 14.19 9.32
N LEU A 53 -9.63 13.04 9.44
CA LEU A 53 -8.91 12.62 10.64
C LEU A 53 -7.42 12.98 10.57
N MET A 54 -6.81 12.91 9.39
CA MET A 54 -5.37 13.09 9.22
C MET A 54 -4.95 14.57 9.22
N LEU A 55 -5.72 15.47 8.61
CA LEU A 55 -5.34 16.88 8.52
C LEU A 55 -5.23 17.56 9.90
N PRO A 56 -6.18 17.40 10.85
CA PRO A 56 -6.03 17.97 12.19
C PRO A 56 -4.82 17.42 12.95
N PHE A 57 -4.49 16.14 12.75
CA PHE A 57 -3.29 15.55 13.34
C PHE A 57 -2.01 16.13 12.73
N VAL A 58 -1.94 16.29 11.40
CA VAL A 58 -0.81 16.93 10.71
C VAL A 58 -0.59 18.34 11.24
N GLU A 59 -1.64 19.14 11.42
CA GLU A 59 -1.54 20.48 11.99
C GLU A 59 -0.97 20.47 13.41
N ARG A 60 -1.43 19.56 14.27
CA ARG A 60 -0.88 19.39 15.63
C ARG A 60 0.56 18.90 15.63
N ALA A 61 0.92 17.99 14.72
CA ALA A 61 2.27 17.48 14.59
C ALA A 61 3.23 18.63 14.22
N LEU A 62 2.89 19.42 13.21
CA LEU A 62 3.69 20.58 12.78
C LEU A 62 3.80 21.64 13.89
N ALA A 63 2.68 21.96 14.56
CA ALA A 63 2.69 22.89 15.70
C ALA A 63 3.49 22.36 16.90
N GLY A 64 3.55 21.03 17.07
CA GLY A 64 4.34 20.33 18.08
C GLY A 64 5.82 20.17 17.72
N GLY A 65 6.27 20.69 16.57
CA GLY A 65 7.67 20.68 16.16
C GLY A 65 8.09 19.48 15.31
N VAL A 66 7.15 18.61 14.89
CA VAL A 66 7.45 17.60 13.87
C VAL A 66 7.78 18.32 12.57
N ARG A 67 8.96 18.03 12.01
CA ARG A 67 9.45 18.67 10.79
C ARG A 67 9.27 17.79 9.57
N ARG A 68 9.48 16.48 9.74
CA ARG A 68 9.47 15.51 8.65
C ARG A 68 8.24 14.60 8.67
N LEU A 69 7.48 14.61 7.58
CA LEU A 69 6.28 13.79 7.43
C LEU A 69 6.37 12.95 6.15
N VAL A 70 6.30 11.63 6.33
CA VAL A 70 6.28 10.66 5.22
C VAL A 70 4.90 10.00 5.20
N LEU A 71 4.14 10.20 4.13
CA LEU A 71 2.79 9.64 3.96
C LEU A 71 2.81 8.39 3.08
N LEU A 72 2.17 7.30 3.53
CA LEU A 72 1.78 6.22 2.62
C LEU A 72 0.46 6.57 1.93
N SER A 73 0.53 6.80 0.63
CA SER A 73 -0.59 7.00 -0.29
C SER A 73 -0.65 5.83 -1.29
N ALA A 74 -1.15 6.06 -2.50
CA ALA A 74 -1.16 5.09 -3.60
C ALA A 74 -0.94 5.79 -4.96
N SER A 75 -0.45 5.04 -5.96
CA SER A 75 -0.21 5.53 -7.34
C SER A 75 -1.44 6.11 -8.02
N VAL A 76 -2.63 5.59 -7.64
CA VAL A 76 -3.93 6.02 -8.15
C VAL A 76 -4.51 7.25 -7.46
N VAL A 77 -3.82 7.83 -6.47
CA VAL A 77 -4.29 8.99 -5.71
C VAL A 77 -3.51 10.24 -6.13
N PRO A 78 -4.09 11.11 -6.99
CA PRO A 78 -3.45 12.36 -7.37
C PRO A 78 -3.34 13.34 -6.21
N GLU A 79 -2.36 14.23 -6.27
CA GLU A 79 -2.29 15.36 -5.34
C GLU A 79 -3.57 16.21 -5.44
N GLY A 80 -4.17 16.50 -4.28
CA GLY A 80 -5.36 17.35 -4.20
C GLY A 80 -6.70 16.68 -4.51
N SER A 81 -6.71 15.40 -4.88
CA SER A 81 -7.96 14.63 -4.88
C SER A 81 -8.50 14.44 -3.45
N ALA A 82 -9.76 14.01 -3.30
CA ALA A 82 -10.32 13.70 -1.99
C ALA A 82 -9.47 12.68 -1.19
N GLY A 83 -9.67 12.62 0.13
CA GLY A 83 -8.94 11.70 1.00
C GLY A 83 -7.44 12.00 1.04
N LEU A 84 -6.63 10.99 0.72
CA LEU A 84 -5.17 11.10 0.81
C LEU A 84 -4.56 12.12 -0.16
N GLY A 85 -5.27 12.52 -1.23
CA GLY A 85 -4.82 13.60 -2.11
C GLY A 85 -4.79 14.96 -1.42
N LEU A 86 -5.79 15.25 -0.57
CA LEU A 86 -5.81 16.48 0.25
C LEU A 86 -4.70 16.46 1.30
N VAL A 87 -4.44 15.31 1.91
CA VAL A 87 -3.33 15.13 2.85
C VAL A 87 -1.99 15.33 2.15
N HIS A 88 -1.81 14.77 0.94
CA HIS A 88 -0.62 15.01 0.10
C HIS A 88 -0.40 16.51 -0.12
N ARG A 89 -1.40 17.23 -0.65
CA ARG A 89 -1.29 18.68 -0.88
C ARG A 89 -0.90 19.42 0.41
N ALA A 90 -1.56 19.12 1.52
CA ALA A 90 -1.27 19.75 2.80
C ALA A 90 0.16 19.50 3.28
N LEU A 91 0.71 18.29 3.11
CA LEU A 91 2.10 18.00 3.45
C LEU A 91 3.06 18.82 2.58
N ARG A 92 2.86 18.83 1.27
CA ARG A 92 3.70 19.60 0.34
C ARG A 92 3.70 21.09 0.65
N GLU A 93 2.55 21.65 0.99
CA GLU A 93 2.38 23.09 1.24
C GLU A 93 2.85 23.52 2.64
N ARG A 94 2.74 22.65 3.65
CA ARG A 94 2.86 23.04 5.06
C ARG A 94 4.01 22.37 5.81
N ALA A 95 4.41 21.16 5.43
CA ALA A 95 5.47 20.44 6.13
C ALA A 95 6.86 20.89 5.61
N PRO A 96 7.80 21.25 6.50
CA PRO A 96 9.15 21.64 6.09
C PRO A 96 9.88 20.57 5.29
N GLU A 97 9.67 19.31 5.66
CA GLU A 97 10.27 18.14 5.05
C GLU A 97 9.16 17.12 4.78
N TRP A 98 8.83 16.92 3.50
CA TRP A 98 7.70 16.07 3.13
C TRP A 98 8.13 14.95 2.21
N THR A 99 7.42 13.83 2.27
CA THR A 99 7.51 12.78 1.26
C THR A 99 6.18 12.08 1.17
N VAL A 100 5.71 11.81 -0.06
CA VAL A 100 4.53 10.97 -0.29
C VAL A 100 4.95 9.72 -1.04
N LEU A 101 4.71 8.56 -0.45
CA LEU A 101 4.93 7.28 -1.09
C LEU A 101 3.65 6.89 -1.82
N GLN A 102 3.76 6.65 -3.11
CA GLN A 102 2.67 6.26 -3.99
C GLN A 102 2.98 4.87 -4.58
N PRO A 103 2.99 3.81 -3.75
CA PRO A 103 3.13 2.46 -4.26
C PRO A 103 2.03 2.13 -5.27
N SER A 104 2.40 1.30 -6.24
CA SER A 104 1.47 0.58 -7.11
C SER A 104 0.79 -0.57 -6.33
N TRP A 105 0.35 -1.63 -7.00
CA TRP A 105 -0.36 -2.74 -6.36
C TRP A 105 0.59 -3.64 -5.58
N PHE A 106 0.17 -4.06 -4.40
CA PHE A 106 1.02 -4.82 -3.49
C PHE A 106 1.09 -6.28 -3.95
N MET A 107 2.30 -6.85 -4.02
CA MET A 107 2.49 -8.27 -4.27
C MET A 107 1.88 -9.14 -3.15
N GLN A 108 1.82 -8.61 -1.93
CA GLN A 108 1.23 -9.29 -0.77
C GLN A 108 -0.25 -9.64 -0.96
N ASN A 109 -0.96 -8.98 -1.87
CA ASN A 109 -2.35 -9.29 -2.21
C ASN A 109 -2.55 -10.72 -2.77
N PHE A 110 -1.48 -11.38 -3.20
CA PHE A 110 -1.50 -12.75 -3.73
C PHE A 110 -1.09 -13.81 -2.70
N VAL A 111 -0.48 -13.42 -1.57
CA VAL A 111 0.10 -14.35 -0.58
C VAL A 111 -0.47 -14.16 0.84
N ASP A 112 -1.24 -13.10 1.11
CA ASP A 112 -1.83 -12.87 2.42
C ASP A 112 -3.16 -13.62 2.58
N PRO A 113 -3.31 -14.53 3.57
CA PRO A 113 -4.54 -15.27 3.80
C PRO A 113 -5.75 -14.41 4.18
N ARG A 114 -5.53 -13.16 4.57
CA ARG A 114 -6.59 -12.20 4.92
C ARG A 114 -7.09 -11.42 3.71
N HIS A 115 -6.41 -11.52 2.56
CA HIS A 115 -6.77 -10.78 1.37
C HIS A 115 -7.87 -11.51 0.57
N ALA A 116 -8.81 -10.77 -0.01
CA ALA A 116 -10.00 -11.34 -0.68
C ALA A 116 -9.66 -12.29 -1.85
N ARG A 117 -8.49 -12.12 -2.48
CA ARG A 117 -8.01 -12.98 -3.59
C ARG A 117 -7.52 -14.34 -3.12
N TRP A 118 -7.13 -14.46 -1.85
CA TRP A 118 -6.51 -15.67 -1.30
C TRP A 118 -7.34 -16.91 -1.54
N ALA A 119 -8.61 -16.88 -1.15
CA ALA A 119 -9.49 -18.04 -1.21
C ALA A 119 -9.67 -18.56 -2.64
N GLY A 120 -9.75 -17.65 -3.63
CA GLY A 120 -9.79 -18.00 -5.05
C GLY A 120 -8.49 -18.69 -5.52
N ILE A 121 -7.34 -18.16 -5.10
CA ILE A 121 -6.05 -18.71 -5.49
C ILE A 121 -5.83 -20.10 -4.86
N VAL A 122 -6.05 -20.25 -3.56
CA VAL A 122 -5.75 -21.51 -2.85
C VAL A 122 -6.82 -22.60 -3.06
N GLY A 123 -8.08 -22.20 -3.24
CA GLY A 123 -9.20 -23.12 -3.47
C GLY A 123 -9.29 -23.55 -4.94
N PRO A 124 -10.05 -22.81 -5.79
CA PRO A 124 -10.24 -23.18 -7.19
C PRO A 124 -9.03 -22.93 -8.10
N GLY A 125 -8.00 -22.21 -7.65
CA GLY A 125 -6.87 -21.83 -8.51
C GLY A 125 -7.22 -20.69 -9.46
N GLU A 126 -7.93 -19.69 -8.96
CA GLU A 126 -8.46 -18.60 -9.78
C GLU A 126 -8.08 -17.23 -9.23
N ILE A 127 -7.65 -16.36 -10.14
CA ILE A 127 -7.48 -14.93 -9.91
C ILE A 127 -8.57 -14.26 -10.75
N THR A 128 -9.62 -13.72 -10.14
CA THR A 128 -10.73 -13.09 -10.88
C THR A 128 -10.59 -11.57 -10.86
N THR A 129 -10.48 -10.95 -12.03
CA THR A 129 -10.36 -9.48 -12.16
C THR A 129 -11.06 -8.97 -13.42
N ALA A 130 -11.34 -7.66 -13.46
CA ALA A 130 -11.81 -6.98 -14.67
C ALA A 130 -10.68 -6.29 -15.47
N THR A 131 -9.41 -6.65 -15.23
CA THR A 131 -8.27 -5.94 -15.83
C THR A 131 -8.00 -6.28 -17.28
N GLY A 132 -8.62 -7.32 -17.84
CA GLY A 132 -8.29 -7.80 -19.19
C GLY A 132 -6.79 -8.03 -19.36
N ASP A 133 -6.20 -7.44 -20.41
CA ASP A 133 -4.75 -7.48 -20.69
C ASP A 133 -3.93 -6.38 -20.00
N GLY A 134 -4.57 -5.59 -19.14
CA GLY A 134 -3.91 -4.52 -18.40
C GLY A 134 -2.76 -5.03 -17.55
N ARG A 135 -1.66 -4.27 -17.53
CA ARG A 135 -0.43 -4.61 -16.82
C ARG A 135 -0.21 -3.67 -15.65
N VAL A 136 0.44 -4.18 -14.61
CA VAL A 136 0.67 -3.45 -13.36
C VAL A 136 2.10 -3.67 -12.88
N GLY A 137 2.79 -2.59 -12.52
CA GLY A 137 4.08 -2.63 -11.84
C GLY A 137 3.95 -3.06 -10.36
N PHE A 138 3.49 -4.29 -10.10
CA PHE A 138 3.30 -4.80 -8.73
C PHE A 138 4.56 -4.62 -7.87
N VAL A 139 4.41 -4.15 -6.64
CA VAL A 139 5.52 -3.79 -5.74
C VAL A 139 5.46 -4.60 -4.44
N ASP A 140 6.63 -5.01 -3.95
CA ASP A 140 6.75 -5.71 -2.67
C ASP A 140 6.64 -4.72 -1.50
N ALA A 141 5.85 -5.04 -0.48
CA ALA A 141 5.73 -4.24 0.74
C ALA A 141 7.09 -3.96 1.42
N GLU A 142 8.07 -4.84 1.29
CA GLU A 142 9.41 -4.58 1.84
C GLU A 142 10.20 -3.55 1.05
N ASP A 143 9.98 -3.43 -0.26
CA ASP A 143 10.54 -2.33 -1.04
C ASP A 143 9.88 -1.00 -0.63
N ILE A 144 8.57 -0.99 -0.37
CA ILE A 144 7.86 0.19 0.13
C ILE A 144 8.42 0.59 1.50
N ALA A 145 8.60 -0.38 2.41
CA ALA A 145 9.12 -0.15 3.74
C ALA A 145 10.57 0.38 3.72
N GLU A 146 11.43 -0.15 2.84
CA GLU A 146 12.79 0.34 2.65
C GLU A 146 12.79 1.78 2.12
N VAL A 147 11.96 2.11 1.13
CA VAL A 147 11.81 3.50 0.63
C VAL A 147 11.28 4.43 1.73
N ALA A 148 10.32 3.97 2.55
CA ALA A 148 9.79 4.73 3.68
C ALA A 148 10.86 5.02 4.73
N ALA A 149 11.68 4.02 5.07
CA ALA A 149 12.78 4.16 6.02
C ALA A 149 13.80 5.19 5.54
N ARG A 150 14.19 5.15 4.25
CA ARG A 150 15.08 6.15 3.64
C ARG A 150 14.48 7.55 3.67
N ALA A 151 13.24 7.70 3.21
CA ALA A 151 12.54 8.98 3.26
C ALA A 151 12.49 9.57 4.69
N LEU A 152 12.36 8.73 5.71
CA LEU A 152 12.29 9.16 7.10
C LEU A 152 13.67 9.48 7.70
N LEU A 153 14.72 8.75 7.31
CA LEU A 153 16.00 8.74 8.03
C LEU A 153 17.16 9.41 7.29
N ASP A 154 17.11 9.52 5.96
CA ASP A 154 18.20 10.09 5.16
C ASP A 154 18.50 11.54 5.59
N GLU A 155 19.77 11.96 5.48
CA GLU A 155 20.20 13.28 5.96
C GLU A 155 19.44 14.40 5.24
N ALA A 156 19.40 14.36 3.91
CA ALA A 156 18.64 15.29 3.10
C ALA A 156 17.17 14.85 2.98
N PRO A 157 16.19 15.76 3.17
CA PRO A 157 14.79 15.44 2.93
C PRO A 157 14.55 15.23 1.44
N HIS A 158 13.69 14.26 1.09
CA HIS A 158 13.40 13.98 -0.32
C HIS A 158 12.54 15.07 -0.97
N ASN A 159 11.59 15.65 -0.23
CA ASN A 159 10.65 16.68 -0.71
C ASN A 159 10.01 16.32 -2.06
N ALA A 160 9.55 15.07 -2.16
CA ALA A 160 9.06 14.48 -3.40
C ALA A 160 7.91 13.50 -3.16
N ALA A 161 7.11 13.30 -4.22
CA ALA A 161 6.20 12.17 -4.33
C ALA A 161 6.88 11.05 -5.12
N HIS A 162 6.92 9.85 -4.54
CA HIS A 162 7.61 8.68 -5.08
C HIS A 162 6.58 7.67 -5.57
N VAL A 163 6.43 7.51 -6.88
CA VAL A 163 5.70 6.37 -7.45
C VAL A 163 6.59 5.14 -7.34
N ILE A 164 6.15 4.10 -6.64
CA ILE A 164 6.95 2.91 -6.32
C ILE A 164 6.35 1.68 -7.01
N THR A 165 7.11 1.07 -7.91
CA THR A 165 6.74 -0.16 -8.60
C THR A 165 7.77 -1.26 -8.33
N GLY A 166 7.41 -2.51 -8.66
CA GLY A 166 8.40 -3.58 -8.83
C GLY A 166 9.25 -3.41 -10.09
N PRO A 167 10.11 -4.39 -10.42
CA PRO A 167 11.05 -4.32 -11.54
C PRO A 167 10.39 -4.45 -12.92
N GLU A 168 9.15 -4.93 -12.98
CA GLU A 168 8.44 -5.27 -14.21
C GLU A 168 6.94 -5.00 -14.08
N ALA A 169 6.29 -4.69 -15.19
CA ALA A 169 4.84 -4.65 -15.27
C ALA A 169 4.32 -6.04 -15.69
N LEU A 170 3.35 -6.58 -14.97
CA LEU A 170 2.78 -7.91 -15.22
C LEU A 170 1.29 -7.82 -15.42
N GLY A 171 0.76 -8.60 -16.36
CA GLY A 171 -0.66 -8.90 -16.43
C GLY A 171 -1.04 -9.97 -15.39
N HIS A 172 -2.34 -10.10 -15.09
CA HIS A 172 -2.81 -11.16 -14.20
C HIS A 172 -2.62 -12.56 -14.79
N ASP A 173 -2.52 -12.70 -16.12
CA ASP A 173 -2.12 -13.95 -16.79
C ASP A 173 -0.66 -14.33 -16.45
N ASP A 174 0.27 -13.36 -16.48
CA ASP A 174 1.67 -13.59 -16.12
C ASP A 174 1.79 -14.00 -14.65
N VAL A 175 1.05 -13.32 -13.77
CA VAL A 175 0.99 -13.65 -12.34
C VAL A 175 0.45 -15.07 -12.14
N ALA A 176 -0.64 -15.44 -12.81
CA ALA A 176 -1.23 -16.77 -12.73
C ALA A 176 -0.25 -17.86 -13.22
N ALA A 177 0.50 -17.60 -14.30
CA ALA A 177 1.53 -18.50 -14.80
C ALA A 177 2.67 -18.70 -13.79
N ILE A 178 3.20 -17.62 -13.22
CA ILE A 178 4.25 -17.67 -12.18
C ILE A 178 3.78 -18.47 -10.96
N LEU A 179 2.56 -18.19 -10.49
CA LEU A 179 1.99 -18.91 -9.35
C LEU A 179 1.75 -20.38 -9.66
N SER A 180 1.30 -20.72 -10.88
CA SER A 180 1.11 -22.11 -11.32
C SER A 180 2.41 -22.91 -11.26
N GLU A 181 3.50 -22.34 -11.78
CA GLU A 181 4.83 -22.96 -11.75
C GLU A 181 5.30 -23.21 -10.31
N VAL A 182 5.13 -22.23 -9.41
CA VAL A 182 5.56 -22.34 -8.01
C VAL A 182 4.72 -23.32 -7.21
N ALA A 183 3.40 -23.31 -7.45
CA ALA A 183 2.43 -24.15 -6.76
C ALA A 183 2.47 -25.61 -7.25
N GLY A 184 2.92 -25.84 -8.49
CA GLY A 184 2.89 -27.17 -9.12
C GLY A 184 1.49 -27.62 -9.52
N ARG A 185 0.53 -26.69 -9.63
CA ARG A 185 -0.85 -26.93 -10.06
C ARG A 185 -1.38 -25.75 -10.87
N PRO A 186 -2.41 -25.93 -11.70
CA PRO A 186 -3.00 -24.83 -12.47
C PRO A 186 -3.56 -23.73 -11.56
N ILE A 187 -3.17 -22.49 -11.83
CA ILE A 187 -3.78 -21.26 -11.36
C ILE A 187 -4.03 -20.40 -12.62
N ARG A 188 -5.25 -19.91 -12.80
CA ARG A 188 -5.66 -19.16 -13.99
C ARG A 188 -6.22 -17.79 -13.65
N HIS A 189 -6.03 -16.83 -14.54
CA HIS A 189 -6.73 -15.57 -14.50
C HIS A 189 -8.12 -15.72 -15.15
N VAL A 190 -9.16 -15.41 -14.38
CA VAL A 190 -10.53 -15.32 -14.86
C VAL A 190 -10.81 -13.87 -15.23
N ARG A 191 -10.89 -13.62 -16.54
CA ARG A 191 -11.19 -12.31 -17.11
C ARG A 191 -12.69 -12.05 -17.01
N ALA A 192 -13.08 -11.32 -15.97
CA ALA A 192 -14.46 -10.93 -15.69
C ALA A 192 -14.79 -9.56 -16.32
N ASP A 193 -16.08 -9.26 -16.47
CA ASP A 193 -16.51 -7.86 -16.59
C ASP A 193 -16.57 -7.18 -15.21
N GLU A 194 -16.86 -5.88 -15.18
CA GLU A 194 -16.91 -5.09 -13.95
C GLU A 194 -17.92 -5.67 -12.94
N ASP A 195 -19.10 -6.08 -13.41
CA ASP A 195 -20.18 -6.57 -12.56
C ASP A 195 -19.85 -7.93 -11.94
N ALA A 196 -19.25 -8.84 -12.71
CA ALA A 196 -18.80 -10.14 -12.24
C ALA A 196 -17.59 -10.03 -11.30
N ALA A 197 -16.62 -9.14 -11.58
CA ALA A 197 -15.51 -8.87 -10.66
C ALA A 197 -16.00 -8.29 -9.33
N ARG A 198 -16.94 -7.33 -9.38
CA ARG A 198 -17.61 -6.80 -8.18
C ARG A 198 -18.32 -7.91 -7.40
N ALA A 199 -19.11 -8.74 -8.06
CA ALA A 199 -19.85 -9.83 -7.42
C ALA A 199 -18.90 -10.84 -6.75
N HIS A 200 -17.78 -11.16 -7.41
CA HIS A 200 -16.74 -12.02 -6.84
C HIS A 200 -16.17 -11.44 -5.53
N LEU A 201 -15.79 -10.15 -5.53
CA LEU A 201 -15.27 -9.47 -4.33
C LEU A 201 -16.30 -9.45 -3.18
N VAL A 202 -17.58 -9.20 -3.49
CA VAL A 202 -18.67 -9.26 -2.51
C VAL A 202 -18.81 -10.67 -1.92
N SER A 203 -18.76 -11.71 -2.77
CA SER A 203 -18.83 -13.10 -2.31
C SER A 203 -17.66 -13.50 -1.41
N ALA A 204 -16.51 -12.82 -1.54
CA ALA A 204 -15.34 -12.96 -0.67
C ALA A 204 -15.43 -12.13 0.63
N GLY A 205 -16.60 -11.56 0.95
CA GLY A 205 -16.86 -10.83 2.20
C GLY A 205 -16.55 -9.33 2.16
N MET A 206 -16.27 -8.77 0.98
CA MET A 206 -16.00 -7.34 0.84
C MET A 206 -17.29 -6.50 0.86
N PRO A 207 -17.34 -5.36 1.56
CA PRO A 207 -18.48 -4.45 1.49
C PRO A 207 -18.76 -3.99 0.05
N ALA A 208 -20.02 -4.03 -0.37
CA ALA A 208 -20.42 -3.78 -1.76
C ALA A 208 -19.92 -2.44 -2.35
N PRO A 209 -19.95 -1.30 -1.62
CA PRO A 209 -19.39 -0.05 -2.15
C PRO A 209 -17.89 -0.14 -2.43
N TYR A 210 -17.15 -0.84 -1.56
CA TYR A 210 -15.70 -1.01 -1.72
C TYR A 210 -15.36 -1.99 -2.85
N ALA A 211 -16.14 -3.06 -3.00
CA ALA A 211 -16.02 -3.99 -4.13
C ALA A 211 -16.28 -3.31 -5.47
N ALA A 212 -17.30 -2.43 -5.55
CA ALA A 212 -17.58 -1.64 -6.76
C ALA A 212 -16.42 -0.69 -7.09
N PHE A 213 -15.85 -0.03 -6.08
CA PHE A 213 -14.69 0.83 -6.26
C PHE A 213 -13.48 0.06 -6.81
N LEU A 214 -13.14 -1.10 -6.25
CA LEU A 214 -12.03 -1.92 -6.75
C LEU A 214 -12.27 -2.44 -8.16
N ALA A 215 -13.49 -2.91 -8.49
CA ALA A 215 -13.83 -3.34 -9.84
C ALA A 215 -13.70 -2.21 -10.88
N ARG A 216 -13.98 -0.96 -10.48
CA ARG A 216 -13.77 0.21 -11.34
C ARG A 216 -12.29 0.53 -11.54
N LEU A 217 -11.44 0.32 -10.52
CA LEU A 217 -9.98 0.45 -10.67
C LEU A 217 -9.41 -0.60 -11.63
N ASP A 218 -9.98 -1.81 -11.67
CA ASP A 218 -9.58 -2.83 -12.64
C ASP A 218 -9.78 -2.35 -14.09
N LEU A 219 -10.85 -1.57 -14.36
CA LEU A 219 -11.06 -0.98 -15.70
C LEU A 219 -9.99 0.05 -16.06
N ALA A 220 -9.54 0.86 -15.10
CA ALA A 220 -8.44 1.79 -15.35
C ALA A 220 -7.13 1.04 -15.65
N ILE A 221 -6.88 -0.08 -14.97
CA ILE A 221 -5.74 -0.96 -15.28
C ILE A 221 -5.88 -1.54 -16.69
N ARG A 222 -7.08 -2.01 -17.05
CA ARG A 222 -7.37 -2.52 -18.41
C ARG A 222 -7.04 -1.49 -19.49
N ASP A 223 -7.30 -0.23 -19.22
CA ASP A 223 -7.05 0.87 -20.14
C ASP A 223 -5.60 1.41 -20.05
N GLY A 224 -4.71 0.73 -19.32
CA GLY A 224 -3.27 1.00 -19.29
C GLY A 224 -2.80 2.03 -18.26
N ALA A 225 -3.65 2.45 -17.32
CA ALA A 225 -3.30 3.50 -16.35
C ALA A 225 -2.07 3.16 -15.49
N GLU A 226 -1.71 1.88 -15.38
CA GLU A 226 -0.68 1.38 -14.46
C GLU A 226 0.35 0.46 -15.14
N ASP A 227 0.39 0.44 -16.47
CA ASP A 227 1.42 -0.22 -17.26
C ASP A 227 2.69 0.64 -17.29
N ARG A 228 3.36 0.70 -16.13
CA ARG A 228 4.60 1.46 -15.94
C ARG A 228 5.49 0.80 -14.90
N VAL A 229 6.78 1.06 -15.05
CA VAL A 229 7.83 0.72 -14.09
C VAL A 229 8.61 1.99 -13.77
N THR A 230 8.96 2.19 -12.50
CA THR A 230 9.81 3.28 -12.03
C THR A 230 11.12 2.72 -11.46
N ASP A 231 12.15 3.56 -11.39
CA ASP A 231 13.43 3.22 -10.78
C ASP A 231 13.53 3.66 -9.31
N THR A 232 12.41 4.07 -8.70
CA THR A 232 12.35 4.68 -7.37
C THR A 232 13.03 3.84 -6.30
N VAL A 233 12.77 2.54 -6.24
CA VAL A 233 13.41 1.64 -5.26
C VAL A 233 14.93 1.70 -5.44
N ARG A 234 15.42 1.56 -6.68
CA ARG A 234 16.85 1.63 -6.98
C ARG A 234 17.48 2.98 -6.61
N ARG A 235 16.85 4.09 -6.99
CA ARG A 235 17.39 5.42 -6.71
C ARG A 235 17.44 5.72 -5.21
N VAL A 236 16.43 5.29 -4.45
CA VAL A 236 16.29 5.63 -3.03
C VAL A 236 17.06 4.66 -2.12
N THR A 237 17.00 3.36 -2.39
CA THR A 237 17.59 2.34 -1.50
C THR A 237 18.97 1.88 -1.97
N GLY A 238 19.31 2.10 -3.24
CA GLY A 238 20.52 1.57 -3.88
C GLY A 238 20.41 0.10 -4.30
N ARG A 239 19.23 -0.53 -4.15
CA ARG A 239 18.99 -1.95 -4.47
C ARG A 239 17.95 -2.09 -5.58
N ALA A 240 18.05 -3.16 -6.37
CA ALA A 240 16.98 -3.50 -7.30
C ALA A 240 15.69 -3.87 -6.54
N PRO A 241 14.50 -3.49 -7.04
CA PRO A 241 13.23 -3.93 -6.46
C PRO A 241 13.07 -5.45 -6.60
N ARG A 242 12.34 -6.05 -5.65
CA ARG A 242 12.07 -7.49 -5.59
C ARG A 242 11.14 -7.90 -6.73
N ALA A 243 11.46 -9.00 -7.41
CA ALA A 243 10.63 -9.53 -8.47
C ALA A 243 9.46 -10.35 -7.91
N PHE A 244 8.31 -10.35 -8.61
CA PHE A 244 7.13 -11.10 -8.18
C PHE A 244 7.41 -12.61 -8.06
N ARG A 245 8.23 -13.15 -8.97
CA ARG A 245 8.67 -14.55 -8.96
C ARG A 245 9.42 -14.93 -7.68
N ASP A 246 10.20 -14.01 -7.11
CA ASP A 246 10.95 -14.28 -5.87
C ASP A 246 10.01 -14.30 -4.66
N LEU A 247 9.05 -13.36 -4.61
CA LEU A 247 7.99 -13.36 -3.60
C LEU A 247 7.15 -14.64 -3.68
N ALA A 248 6.73 -15.05 -4.88
CA ALA A 248 5.97 -16.28 -5.09
C ALA A 248 6.74 -17.50 -4.57
N ARG A 249 8.03 -17.64 -4.91
CA ARG A 249 8.90 -18.74 -4.42
C ARG A 249 9.07 -18.74 -2.91
N ALA A 250 9.28 -17.58 -2.30
CA ALA A 250 9.42 -17.46 -0.85
C ALA A 250 8.13 -17.89 -0.12
N HIS A 251 6.98 -17.69 -0.75
CA HIS A 251 5.66 -18.09 -0.27
C HIS A 251 5.15 -19.37 -0.95
N ALA A 252 6.01 -20.27 -1.42
CA ALA A 252 5.51 -21.48 -2.09
C ALA A 252 4.60 -22.35 -1.18
N HIS A 253 4.85 -22.33 0.13
CA HIS A 253 4.07 -23.04 1.15
C HIS A 253 2.60 -22.57 1.24
N VAL A 254 2.32 -21.36 0.78
CA VAL A 254 0.98 -20.77 0.77
C VAL A 254 0.09 -21.42 -0.30
N PHE A 255 0.68 -21.85 -1.42
CA PHE A 255 -0.05 -22.36 -2.59
C PHE A 255 -0.08 -23.88 -2.69
N ARG A 256 0.81 -24.55 -1.94
CA ARG A 256 0.92 -26.00 -1.85
C ARG A 256 -0.01 -26.46 -0.74
N GLY A 257 -1.01 -27.27 -1.09
CA GLY A 257 -1.97 -27.85 -0.16
C GLY A 257 -1.33 -28.75 0.89
#